data_AF-A0A373N0R5-F1
#
_entry.id   AF-A0A373N0R5-F1
#
_cell.length_a   1.000
_cell.length_b   1.000
_cell.length_c   1.000
_cell.angle_alpha   90.00
_cell.angle_beta   90.00
_cell.angle_gamma   90.00
#
_symmetry.space_group_name_H-M   'P 1'
#
loop_
_entity.id
_entity.type
_entity.pdbx_description
1 polymer ?
#
loop_
_entity_poly.entity_id
_entity_poly.type
_entity_poly.pdbx_seq_one_letter_code
_entity_poly.pdbx_strand_id
1 'polypeptide(L)'
;MKKQDKRNWPKAVIQILSFLLIPGLFEAQFSAVGTIISAVYQGTVSWERIRYSVWMVLATVPAVIIVGRFFCGYFCSFGAVQDFLWFAGNKLKKRFRKAGAKNLHSNSKKSGRNVPTGWIKYGVLLFWAVFVWSGMIKWNIAGPWQVFGQYSSIGHWPGVKPMFSIGGALILVIFVGSVLIQRFFCRYLCPIGAIYSMISRCTLLKIVKPRSKCGNCRLCTAKCTMGIDLTEKEQTAGGECIGCGVCINGCLKNNAHWKYRYSVWIGVGVTCLTIAASQFLIRSESGSVGKTAGDAAINTAEQNLDSRFQDGAYSGSGEGYRGTVTVSVKVEQGTITGLTIENAEDDQTYLDRAKSGIFSEIMKKQSAEEIDTVSGATYSSKGLIEATQNALKEAAGDENTVQENTASESTDTTEEKQAFLDAGRFHDLKDGICTGTADAFRGDVEVQVTVENQKVTDISILSYCDTEEYFFRAAPYVIGQMKEEQSLNIDALSGATYSSNGIIHATANALEIPEDEYAPRPGRDLAHKQKEHGHIVKHTIESQEQYEEKVKEYEDAQN
;
A
#
# COMPACT_ATOMS: atom_id res chain seq x y z
N MET A 1 45.36 -28.40 13.50
CA MET A 1 44.48 -28.31 12.31
C MET A 1 43.97 -26.88 12.17
N LYS A 2 44.46 -26.13 11.16
CA LYS A 2 44.09 -24.73 10.95
C LYS A 2 42.57 -24.61 10.74
N LYS A 3 41.97 -23.72 11.53
CA LYS A 3 40.54 -23.41 11.56
C LYS A 3 40.17 -22.68 10.26
N GLN A 4 40.05 -23.40 9.15
CA GLN A 4 39.41 -22.84 7.95
C GLN A 4 37.95 -22.59 8.32
N ASP A 5 37.63 -21.34 8.67
CA ASP A 5 36.27 -20.83 8.59
C ASP A 5 35.90 -20.88 7.11
N LYS A 6 35.47 -22.06 6.62
CA LYS A 6 34.86 -22.23 5.30
C LYS A 6 33.51 -21.54 5.34
N ARG A 7 33.54 -20.21 5.33
CA ARG A 7 32.37 -19.35 5.31
C ARG A 7 31.57 -19.75 4.07
N ASN A 8 30.27 -19.99 4.24
CA ASN A 8 29.39 -20.40 3.14
C ASN A 8 29.08 -19.18 2.26
N TRP A 9 30.11 -18.67 1.57
CA TRP A 9 30.02 -17.51 0.68
C TRP A 9 28.94 -17.65 -0.38
N PRO A 10 28.76 -18.82 -1.05
CA PRO A 10 27.67 -18.99 -2.01
C PRO A 10 26.29 -18.74 -1.40
N LYS A 11 26.03 -19.26 -0.20
CA LYS A 11 24.78 -18.99 0.52
C LYS A 11 24.61 -17.49 0.82
N ALA A 12 25.66 -16.85 1.34
CA ALA A 12 25.59 -15.43 1.70
C ALA A 12 25.35 -14.54 0.47
N VAL A 13 26.01 -14.82 -0.65
CA VAL A 13 25.83 -14.09 -1.91
C VAL A 13 24.39 -14.25 -2.42
N ILE A 14 23.86 -15.47 -2.47
CA ILE A 14 22.49 -15.71 -2.90
C ILE A 14 21.50 -14.98 -1.98
N GLN A 15 21.67 -15.05 -0.65
CA GLN A 15 20.80 -14.35 0.29
C GLN A 15 20.81 -12.84 0.10
N ILE A 16 21.98 -12.23 -0.14
CA ILE A 16 22.10 -10.79 -0.40
C ILE A 16 21.42 -10.44 -1.72
N LEU A 17 21.71 -11.17 -2.80
CA LEU A 17 21.09 -10.94 -4.10
C LEU A 17 19.57 -11.08 -4.04
N SER A 18 19.05 -12.11 -3.36
CA SER A 18 17.60 -12.28 -3.17
C SER A 18 16.99 -11.16 -2.35
N PHE A 19 17.67 -10.69 -1.30
CA PHE A 19 17.19 -9.56 -0.49
C PHE A 19 17.15 -8.26 -1.30
N LEU A 20 18.10 -8.04 -2.22
CA LEU A 20 18.16 -6.85 -3.06
C LEU A 20 17.15 -6.89 -4.22
N LEU A 21 17.03 -8.04 -4.89
CA LEU A 21 16.25 -8.16 -6.13
C LEU A 21 14.77 -8.47 -5.88
N ILE A 22 14.46 -9.24 -4.83
CA ILE A 22 13.13 -9.81 -4.58
C ILE A 22 12.76 -9.83 -3.08
N PRO A 23 12.89 -8.71 -2.33
CA PRO A 23 12.60 -8.67 -0.89
C PRO A 23 11.15 -9.06 -0.56
N GLY A 24 10.19 -8.65 -1.42
CA GLY A 24 8.75 -8.88 -1.27
C GLY A 24 8.27 -10.29 -1.61
N LEU A 25 9.11 -11.17 -2.17
CA LEU A 25 8.69 -12.54 -2.54
C LEU A 25 8.22 -13.35 -1.33
N PHE A 26 8.83 -13.12 -0.17
CA PHE A 26 8.40 -13.74 1.08
C PHE A 26 7.00 -13.25 1.50
N GLU A 27 6.74 -11.94 1.40
CA GLU A 27 5.44 -11.36 1.74
C GLU A 27 4.35 -11.87 0.81
N ALA A 28 4.61 -11.89 -0.50
CA ALA A 28 3.66 -12.38 -1.50
C ALA A 28 3.22 -13.83 -1.21
N GLN A 29 4.15 -14.68 -0.76
CA GLN A 29 3.85 -16.08 -0.43
C GLN A 29 2.99 -16.22 0.85
N PHE A 30 3.19 -15.34 1.84
CA PHE A 30 2.37 -15.28 3.05
C PHE A 30 0.98 -14.69 2.78
N SER A 31 0.93 -13.63 1.98
CA SER A 31 -0.31 -13.00 1.55
C SER A 31 -1.17 -13.97 0.76
N ALA A 32 -0.59 -14.70 -0.21
CA ALA A 32 -1.31 -15.69 -1.01
C ALA A 32 -2.02 -16.75 -0.16
N VAL A 33 -1.32 -17.33 0.83
CA VAL A 33 -1.93 -18.31 1.75
C VAL A 33 -3.00 -17.65 2.63
N GLY A 34 -2.75 -16.43 3.12
CA GLY A 34 -3.72 -15.66 3.89
C GLY A 34 -5.00 -15.37 3.11
N THR A 35 -4.89 -14.95 1.85
CA THR A 35 -6.03 -14.65 0.97
C THR A 35 -6.89 -15.87 0.70
N ILE A 36 -6.30 -17.04 0.43
CA ILE A 36 -7.04 -18.29 0.25
C ILE A 36 -7.85 -18.61 1.51
N ILE A 37 -7.21 -18.55 2.69
CA ILE A 37 -7.85 -18.90 3.96
C ILE A 37 -8.96 -17.92 4.30
N SER A 38 -8.74 -16.62 4.13
CA SER A 38 -9.74 -15.58 4.39
C SER A 38 -10.94 -15.68 3.44
N ALA A 39 -10.71 -15.97 2.16
CA ALA A 39 -11.79 -16.13 1.18
C ALA A 39 -12.65 -17.37 1.47
N VAL A 40 -12.03 -18.48 1.91
CA VAL A 40 -12.75 -19.67 2.36
C VAL A 40 -13.57 -19.37 3.62
N TYR A 41 -13.01 -18.61 4.58
CA TYR A 41 -13.71 -18.26 5.82
C TYR A 41 -14.91 -17.33 5.60
N GLN A 42 -14.81 -16.37 4.69
CA GLN A 42 -15.86 -15.41 4.39
C GLN A 42 -16.96 -15.97 3.47
N GLY A 43 -16.81 -17.20 2.96
CA GLY A 43 -17.74 -17.81 2.00
C GLY A 43 -17.72 -17.17 0.60
N THR A 44 -16.85 -16.19 0.37
CA THR A 44 -16.70 -15.44 -0.90
C THR A 44 -15.57 -16.03 -1.75
N VAL A 45 -15.73 -17.30 -2.12
CA VAL A 45 -14.75 -18.01 -2.95
C VAL A 45 -14.98 -17.68 -4.43
N SER A 46 -14.57 -16.49 -4.87
CA SER A 46 -14.52 -16.16 -6.30
C SER A 46 -13.18 -16.57 -6.90
N TRP A 47 -13.22 -17.22 -8.07
CA TRP A 47 -12.02 -17.70 -8.78
C TRP A 47 -11.05 -16.54 -9.08
N GLU A 48 -11.58 -15.37 -9.46
CA GLU A 48 -10.80 -14.16 -9.75
C GLU A 48 -9.97 -13.64 -8.57
N ARG A 49 -10.52 -13.69 -7.34
CA ARG A 49 -9.81 -13.24 -6.14
C ARG A 49 -8.70 -14.21 -5.72
N ILE A 50 -8.90 -15.51 -5.97
CA ILE A 50 -8.04 -16.57 -5.43
C ILE A 50 -7.06 -17.09 -6.49
N ARG A 51 -7.29 -16.88 -7.80
CA ARG A 51 -6.46 -17.43 -8.89
C ARG A 51 -4.97 -17.16 -8.72
N TYR A 52 -4.59 -15.92 -8.38
CA TYR A 52 -3.19 -15.55 -8.12
C TYR A 52 -2.59 -16.43 -7.02
N SER A 53 -3.32 -16.55 -5.92
CA SER A 53 -2.90 -17.31 -4.76
C SER A 53 -2.85 -18.81 -5.06
N VAL A 54 -3.80 -19.34 -5.83
CA VAL A 54 -3.84 -20.73 -6.28
C VAL A 54 -2.66 -21.03 -7.19
N TRP A 55 -2.41 -20.22 -8.22
CA TRP A 55 -1.28 -20.43 -9.14
C TRP A 55 0.08 -20.33 -8.43
N MET A 56 0.22 -19.40 -7.49
CA MET A 56 1.41 -19.30 -6.64
C MET A 56 1.61 -20.55 -5.78
N VAL A 57 0.56 -21.09 -5.17
CA VAL A 57 0.63 -22.34 -4.41
C VAL A 57 0.92 -23.53 -5.33
N LEU A 58 0.25 -23.62 -6.47
CA LEU A 58 0.39 -24.71 -7.43
C LEU A 58 1.79 -24.74 -8.06
N ALA A 59 2.42 -23.58 -8.29
CA ALA A 59 3.80 -23.51 -8.74
C ALA A 59 4.80 -23.89 -7.62
N THR A 60 4.54 -23.46 -6.38
CA THR A 60 5.50 -23.64 -5.27
C THR A 60 5.47 -25.03 -4.65
N VAL A 61 4.33 -25.73 -4.63
CA VAL A 61 4.21 -27.08 -4.05
C VAL A 61 5.13 -28.10 -4.76
N PRO A 62 5.14 -28.24 -6.09
CA PRO A 62 6.06 -29.13 -6.80
C PRO A 62 7.53 -28.81 -6.51
N ALA A 63 7.88 -27.52 -6.47
CA ALA A 63 9.23 -27.09 -6.11
C ALA A 63 9.61 -27.56 -4.70
N VAL A 64 8.71 -27.42 -3.71
CA VAL A 64 8.94 -27.90 -2.33
C VAL A 64 9.02 -29.42 -2.27
N ILE A 65 8.30 -30.16 -3.12
CA ILE A 65 8.43 -31.62 -3.21
C ILE A 65 9.81 -32.01 -3.75
N ILE A 66 10.28 -31.34 -4.81
CA ILE A 66 11.56 -31.65 -5.47
C ILE A 66 12.74 -31.24 -4.58
N VAL A 67 12.84 -29.95 -4.26
CA VAL A 67 14.00 -29.34 -3.60
C VAL A 67 13.83 -29.15 -2.09
N GLY A 68 12.66 -29.47 -1.54
CA GLY A 68 12.40 -29.33 -0.12
C GLY A 68 12.21 -27.86 0.28
N ARG A 69 12.57 -27.53 1.52
CA ARG A 69 12.53 -26.15 2.05
C ARG A 69 13.77 -25.33 1.67
N PHE A 70 14.34 -25.57 0.49
CA PHE A 70 15.55 -24.90 0.01
C PHE A 70 15.38 -23.37 -0.04
N PHE A 71 14.20 -22.91 -0.46
CA PHE A 71 13.83 -21.49 -0.49
C PHE A 71 14.08 -20.79 0.86
N CYS A 72 13.65 -21.40 1.97
CA CYS A 72 13.85 -20.84 3.31
C CYS A 72 15.34 -20.71 3.72
N GLY A 73 16.22 -21.52 3.11
CA GLY A 73 17.65 -21.52 3.36
C GLY A 73 18.42 -20.47 2.56
N TYR A 74 18.02 -20.22 1.31
CA TYR A 74 18.80 -19.41 0.35
C TYR A 74 18.12 -18.12 -0.10
N PHE A 75 16.80 -18.12 -0.33
CA PHE A 75 16.10 -17.00 -1.00
C PHE A 75 15.22 -16.17 -0.05
N CYS A 76 14.72 -16.77 1.04
CA CYS A 76 13.84 -16.08 1.99
C CYS A 76 14.55 -14.88 2.65
N SER A 77 14.10 -13.67 2.33
CA SER A 77 14.59 -12.39 2.85
C SER A 77 14.49 -12.33 4.38
N PHE A 78 13.35 -12.74 4.95
CA PHE A 78 13.16 -12.81 6.41
C PHE A 78 14.17 -13.75 7.08
N GLY A 79 14.40 -14.93 6.50
CA GLY A 79 15.38 -15.90 7.01
C GLY A 79 16.83 -15.38 6.93
N ALA A 80 17.15 -14.56 5.94
CA ALA A 80 18.45 -13.89 5.84
C ALA A 80 18.65 -12.85 6.94
N VAL A 81 17.63 -12.02 7.22
CA VAL A 81 17.65 -11.06 8.34
C VAL A 81 17.87 -11.77 9.68
N GLN A 82 17.20 -12.90 9.92
CA GLN A 82 17.40 -13.67 11.15
C GLN A 82 18.81 -14.26 11.28
N ASP A 83 19.39 -14.76 10.18
CA ASP A 83 20.78 -15.24 10.17
C ASP A 83 21.77 -14.08 10.44
N PHE A 84 21.49 -12.89 9.90
CA PHE A 84 22.27 -11.69 10.16
C PHE A 84 22.17 -11.24 11.62
N LEU A 85 20.96 -11.15 12.18
CA LEU A 85 20.72 -10.80 13.59
C LEU A 85 21.42 -11.76 14.55
N TRP A 86 21.40 -13.06 14.26
CA TRP A 86 22.14 -14.06 15.04
C TRP A 86 23.65 -13.85 14.96
N PHE A 87 24.18 -13.58 13.76
CA PHE A 87 25.61 -13.31 13.56
C PHE A 87 26.04 -12.03 14.28
N ALA A 88 25.30 -10.94 14.11
CA ALA A 88 25.52 -9.65 14.74
C ALA A 88 25.43 -9.77 16.27
N GLY A 89 24.37 -10.41 16.78
CA GLY A 89 24.17 -10.68 18.20
C GLY A 89 25.30 -11.49 18.82
N ASN A 90 25.81 -12.52 18.14
CA ASN A 90 26.96 -13.29 18.63
C ASN A 90 28.28 -12.50 18.60
N LYS A 91 28.46 -11.61 17.62
CA LYS A 91 29.62 -10.70 17.57
C LYS A 91 29.55 -9.69 18.71
N LEU A 92 28.36 -9.15 18.97
CA LEU A 92 28.09 -8.20 20.05
C LEU A 92 28.29 -8.86 21.44
N LYS A 93 27.72 -10.05 21.67
CA LYS A 93 27.92 -10.85 22.89
C LYS A 93 29.40 -11.16 23.17
N LYS A 94 30.18 -11.45 22.12
CA LYS A 94 31.65 -11.66 22.25
C LYS A 94 32.39 -10.38 22.62
N ARG A 95 31.96 -9.22 22.09
CA ARG A 95 32.55 -7.91 22.40
C ARG A 95 32.26 -7.50 23.84
N PHE A 96 31.02 -7.66 24.31
CA PHE A 96 30.64 -7.45 25.71
C PHE A 96 31.31 -8.43 26.67
N ARG A 97 31.45 -9.71 26.31
CA ARG A 97 32.24 -10.68 27.09
C ARG A 97 33.71 -10.29 27.25
N LYS A 98 34.32 -9.73 26.20
CA LYS A 98 35.70 -9.25 26.26
C LYS A 98 35.86 -7.95 27.05
N ALA A 99 34.80 -7.14 27.17
CA ALA A 99 34.83 -5.85 27.83
C ALA A 99 34.49 -5.89 29.33
N GLY A 100 33.87 -6.96 29.87
CA GLY A 100 33.33 -6.89 31.24
C GLY A 100 33.14 -8.16 32.06
N ALA A 101 33.70 -9.34 31.73
CA ALA A 101 33.54 -10.50 32.63
C ALA A 101 34.69 -11.52 32.56
N LYS A 102 35.65 -11.41 33.50
CA LYS A 102 36.58 -12.50 33.85
C LYS A 102 35.93 -13.60 34.71
N ASN A 103 34.69 -13.42 35.20
CA ASN A 103 34.04 -14.37 36.14
C ASN A 103 32.68 -14.93 35.67
N LEU A 104 32.43 -14.99 34.37
CA LEU A 104 31.32 -15.80 33.86
C LEU A 104 31.89 -17.04 33.19
N HIS A 105 32.15 -18.07 34.02
CA HIS A 105 32.38 -19.44 33.58
C HIS A 105 31.13 -19.93 32.86
N SER A 106 30.98 -19.51 31.61
CA SER A 106 29.91 -19.99 30.76
C SER A 106 30.25 -21.42 30.41
N ASN A 107 29.64 -22.33 31.15
CA ASN A 107 29.45 -23.72 30.79
C ASN A 107 28.65 -23.78 29.48
N SER A 108 29.28 -23.38 28.37
CA SER A 108 28.78 -23.38 27.00
C SER A 108 28.81 -24.81 26.44
N LYS A 109 28.42 -25.79 27.26
CA LYS A 109 28.09 -27.17 26.87
C LYS A 109 26.57 -27.41 26.87
N LYS A 110 25.74 -26.43 27.21
CA LYS A 110 24.27 -26.55 27.26
C LYS A 110 23.51 -25.52 26.40
N SER A 111 23.99 -25.20 25.19
CA SER A 111 23.12 -24.62 24.14
C SER A 111 22.56 -25.72 23.24
N GLY A 112 22.04 -26.77 23.87
CA GLY A 112 21.41 -27.92 23.26
C GLY A 112 20.27 -28.40 24.15
N ARG A 113 19.57 -27.46 24.81
CA ARG A 113 18.26 -27.77 25.36
C ARG A 113 17.35 -27.94 24.14
N ASN A 114 17.28 -29.19 23.66
CA ASN A 114 16.28 -29.66 22.74
C ASN A 114 14.93 -29.49 23.44
N VAL A 115 14.40 -28.26 23.45
CA VAL A 115 12.96 -28.11 23.63
C VAL A 115 12.36 -28.96 22.51
N PRO A 116 11.47 -29.92 22.79
CA PRO A 116 10.93 -30.83 21.79
C PRO A 116 10.16 -30.02 20.73
N THR A 117 10.90 -29.54 19.74
CA THR A 117 10.46 -28.65 18.65
C THR A 117 9.37 -29.28 17.79
N GLY A 118 9.20 -30.60 17.89
CA GLY A 118 8.26 -31.36 17.09
C GLY A 118 6.81 -30.96 17.36
N TRP A 119 6.42 -30.73 18.61
CA TRP A 119 5.02 -30.46 18.99
C TRP A 119 4.69 -28.97 19.01
N ILE A 120 5.65 -28.11 19.34
CA ILE A 120 5.45 -26.65 19.40
C ILE A 120 5.00 -26.10 18.05
N LYS A 121 5.54 -26.60 16.93
CA LYS A 121 5.09 -26.18 15.58
C LYS A 121 3.65 -26.57 15.27
N TYR A 122 3.17 -27.70 15.78
CA TYR A 122 1.78 -28.14 15.61
C TYR A 122 0.85 -27.38 16.56
N GLY A 123 1.31 -27.06 17.77
CA GLY A 123 0.60 -26.15 18.68
C GLY A 123 0.48 -24.74 18.12
N VAL A 124 1.50 -24.23 17.44
CA VAL A 124 1.44 -22.94 16.74
C VAL A 124 0.54 -23.01 15.50
N LEU A 125 0.61 -24.10 14.72
CA LEU A 125 -0.30 -24.29 13.58
C LEU A 125 -1.76 -24.40 14.03
N LEU A 126 -2.02 -25.10 15.14
CA LEU A 126 -3.33 -25.16 15.79
C LEU A 126 -3.75 -23.79 16.34
N PHE A 127 -2.84 -23.04 16.99
CA PHE A 127 -3.12 -21.69 17.47
C PHE A 127 -3.51 -20.75 16.34
N TRP A 128 -2.77 -20.74 15.22
CA TRP A 128 -3.13 -19.94 14.05
C TRP A 128 -4.43 -20.43 13.40
N ALA A 129 -4.65 -21.75 13.29
CA ALA A 129 -5.90 -22.28 12.78
C ALA A 129 -7.10 -21.87 13.65
N VAL A 130 -6.97 -21.93 14.99
CA VAL A 130 -8.01 -21.52 15.94
C VAL A 130 -8.18 -20.01 15.96
N PHE A 131 -7.11 -19.21 15.93
CA PHE A 131 -7.16 -17.75 15.90
C PHE A 131 -7.82 -17.21 14.62
N VAL A 132 -7.54 -17.87 13.49
CA VAL A 132 -8.23 -17.61 12.22
C VAL A 132 -9.70 -18.04 12.29
N TRP A 133 -9.99 -19.22 12.88
CA TRP A 133 -11.36 -19.75 12.99
C TRP A 133 -12.21 -19.04 14.06
N SER A 134 -11.60 -18.39 15.05
CA SER A 134 -12.28 -17.65 16.12
C SER A 134 -12.71 -16.23 15.71
N GLY A 135 -12.62 -15.87 14.43
CA GLY A 135 -13.18 -14.63 13.89
C GLY A 135 -12.49 -13.33 14.33
N MET A 136 -11.26 -13.40 14.87
CA MET A 136 -10.50 -12.20 15.28
C MET A 136 -9.85 -11.43 14.11
N ILE A 137 -10.29 -11.65 12.86
CA ILE A 137 -9.83 -10.92 11.66
C ILE A 137 -10.76 -9.73 11.37
N LYS A 138 -11.14 -8.97 12.42
CA LYS A 138 -11.89 -7.69 12.30
C LYS A 138 -11.03 -6.47 12.56
N TRP A 139 -9.72 -6.63 12.71
CA TRP A 139 -8.84 -5.51 12.99
C TRP A 139 -8.13 -5.10 11.70
N ASN A 140 -8.46 -3.92 11.21
CA ASN A 140 -7.83 -3.26 10.06
C ASN A 140 -6.42 -2.76 10.45
N ILE A 141 -5.57 -3.69 10.91
CA ILE A 141 -4.23 -3.43 11.45
C ILE A 141 -3.22 -4.01 10.47
N ALA A 142 -2.25 -3.19 10.07
CA ALA A 142 -1.11 -3.63 9.28
C ALA A 142 -0.44 -4.84 9.94
N GLY A 143 -0.47 -5.99 9.26
CA GLY A 143 0.12 -7.22 9.75
C GLY A 143 1.64 -7.08 9.89
N PRO A 144 2.29 -7.88 10.76
CA PRO A 144 3.74 -7.82 10.92
C PRO A 144 4.46 -7.96 9.57
N TRP A 145 3.98 -8.82 8.67
CA TRP A 145 4.62 -9.04 7.37
C TRP A 145 4.57 -7.84 6.44
N GLN A 146 3.48 -7.06 6.48
CA GLN A 146 3.36 -5.82 5.71
C GLN A 146 4.35 -4.77 6.22
N VAL A 147 4.50 -4.66 7.54
CA VAL A 147 5.51 -3.78 8.16
C VAL A 147 6.92 -4.23 7.74
N PHE A 148 7.21 -5.53 7.76
CA PHE A 148 8.49 -6.04 7.26
C PHE A 148 8.70 -5.73 5.77
N GLY A 149 7.67 -5.94 4.93
CA GLY A 149 7.70 -5.67 3.50
C GLY A 149 8.08 -4.22 3.19
N GLN A 150 7.41 -3.28 3.85
CA GLN A 150 7.67 -1.84 3.73
C GLN A 150 9.13 -1.47 4.06
N TYR A 151 9.71 -1.99 5.15
CA TYR A 151 11.10 -1.70 5.51
C TYR A 151 12.15 -2.51 4.74
N SER A 152 11.76 -3.63 4.14
CA SER A 152 12.68 -4.48 3.36
C SER A 152 12.89 -3.97 1.93
N SER A 153 11.96 -3.17 1.42
CA SER A 153 12.06 -2.53 0.10
C SER A 153 12.99 -1.31 0.17
N ILE A 154 14.07 -1.34 -0.59
CA ILE A 154 15.05 -0.25 -0.64
C ILE A 154 14.42 0.96 -1.35
N GLY A 155 14.48 2.14 -0.73
CA GLY A 155 14.06 3.42 -1.33
C GLY A 155 12.69 3.96 -0.91
N HIS A 156 11.85 3.18 -0.23
CA HIS A 156 10.54 3.63 0.27
C HIS A 156 10.39 3.33 1.77
N TRP A 157 11.06 4.12 2.63
CA TRP A 157 10.97 3.93 4.08
C TRP A 157 9.85 4.82 4.64
N PRO A 158 8.73 4.25 5.11
CA PRO A 158 7.52 5.00 5.52
C PRO A 158 7.65 5.74 6.87
N GLY A 159 8.85 6.22 7.22
CA GLY A 159 9.14 6.82 8.52
C GLY A 159 9.02 5.81 9.67
N VAL A 160 8.77 6.29 10.89
CA VAL A 160 8.68 5.46 12.10
C VAL A 160 7.25 5.00 12.45
N LYS A 161 6.23 5.57 11.80
CA LYS A 161 4.81 5.32 12.13
C LYS A 161 4.46 3.82 12.10
N PRO A 162 4.87 3.02 11.09
CA PRO A 162 4.54 1.59 11.06
C PRO A 162 5.22 0.75 12.16
N MET A 163 6.32 1.22 12.77
CA MET A 163 6.99 0.52 13.87
C MET A 163 6.20 0.57 15.19
N PHE A 164 5.41 1.62 15.40
CA PHE A 164 4.56 1.74 16.60
C PHE A 164 3.23 0.99 16.50
N SER A 165 2.98 0.31 15.36
CA SER A 165 1.82 -0.57 15.21
C SER A 165 2.01 -1.88 15.99
N ILE A 166 0.90 -2.61 16.20
CA ILE A 166 0.92 -3.97 16.74
C ILE A 166 1.80 -4.90 15.89
N GLY A 167 1.79 -4.73 14.56
CA GLY A 167 2.67 -5.47 13.65
C GLY A 167 4.17 -5.19 13.88
N GLY A 168 4.52 -3.93 14.14
CA GLY A 168 5.88 -3.51 14.50
C GLY A 168 6.35 -4.09 15.83
N ALA A 169 5.50 -4.05 16.86
CA ALA A 169 5.79 -4.66 18.15
C ALA A 169 6.02 -6.18 18.04
N LEU A 170 5.21 -6.88 17.25
CA LEU A 170 5.34 -8.33 17.01
C LEU A 170 6.66 -8.67 16.31
N ILE A 171 7.05 -7.89 15.30
CA ILE A 171 8.35 -8.03 14.63
C ILE A 171 9.50 -7.83 15.60
N LEU A 172 9.41 -6.81 16.45
CA LEU A 172 10.46 -6.51 17.42
C LEU A 172 10.69 -7.70 18.36
N VAL A 173 9.62 -8.30 18.89
CA VAL A 173 9.71 -9.53 19.71
C VAL A 173 10.36 -10.67 18.93
N ILE A 174 9.99 -10.87 17.66
CA ILE A 174 10.58 -11.90 16.80
C ILE A 174 12.07 -11.66 16.56
N PHE A 175 12.49 -10.41 16.33
CA PHE A 175 13.89 -10.04 16.11
C PHE A 175 14.72 -10.19 17.37
N VAL A 176 14.21 -9.77 18.53
CA VAL A 176 14.84 -10.02 19.84
C VAL A 176 15.00 -11.54 20.06
N GLY A 177 13.95 -12.32 19.80
CA GLY A 177 14.01 -13.77 19.85
C GLY A 177 15.08 -14.36 18.90
N SER A 178 15.26 -13.77 17.72
CA SER A 178 16.25 -14.20 16.72
C SER A 178 17.71 -13.91 17.11
N VAL A 179 17.94 -12.91 17.96
CA VAL A 179 19.25 -12.64 18.58
C VAL A 179 19.58 -13.66 19.68
N LEU A 180 18.56 -14.20 20.34
CA LEU A 180 18.71 -15.20 21.41
C LEU A 180 18.78 -16.63 20.88
N ILE A 181 17.97 -16.96 19.87
CA ILE A 181 17.86 -18.27 19.25
C ILE A 181 17.97 -18.11 17.73
N GLN A 182 18.91 -18.81 17.11
CA GLN A 182 19.08 -18.77 15.66
C GLN A 182 17.77 -19.17 14.95
N ARG A 183 17.30 -18.31 14.03
CA ARG A 183 16.09 -18.52 13.23
C ARG A 183 14.84 -18.84 14.07
N PHE A 184 14.65 -18.09 15.16
CA PHE A 184 13.51 -18.24 16.08
C PHE A 184 12.15 -18.37 15.35
N PHE A 185 11.79 -17.39 14.53
CA PHE A 185 10.56 -17.45 13.72
C PHE A 185 10.45 -18.69 12.82
N CYS A 186 11.45 -18.95 11.95
CA CYS A 186 11.39 -20.11 11.05
C CYS A 186 11.28 -21.46 11.79
N ARG A 187 11.78 -21.53 13.03
CA ARG A 187 11.77 -22.75 13.84
C ARG A 187 10.48 -22.96 14.61
N TYR A 188 9.84 -21.90 15.10
CA TYR A 188 8.71 -22.01 16.02
C TYR A 188 7.41 -21.38 15.52
N LEU A 189 7.49 -20.27 14.78
CA LEU A 189 6.33 -19.41 14.52
C LEU A 189 5.89 -19.38 13.05
N CYS A 190 6.67 -19.94 12.13
CA CYS A 190 6.44 -19.86 10.70
C CYS A 190 5.37 -20.88 10.21
N PRO A 191 4.14 -20.46 9.87
CA PRO A 191 3.07 -21.37 9.44
C PRO A 191 3.40 -22.03 8.09
N ILE A 192 3.92 -21.27 7.13
CA ILE A 192 4.41 -21.82 5.84
C ILE A 192 5.51 -22.84 6.07
N GLY A 193 6.41 -22.59 7.03
CA GLY A 193 7.45 -23.54 7.40
C GLY A 193 6.90 -24.86 7.93
N ALA A 194 5.79 -24.83 8.68
CA ALA A 194 5.12 -26.02 9.18
C ALA A 194 4.44 -26.80 8.05
N ILE A 195 3.71 -26.12 7.15
CA ILE A 195 3.08 -26.73 5.96
C ILE A 195 4.14 -27.38 5.08
N TYR A 196 5.18 -26.63 4.72
CA TYR A 196 6.27 -27.14 3.87
C TYR A 196 7.07 -28.25 4.54
N SER A 197 7.15 -28.29 5.88
CA SER A 197 7.78 -29.41 6.58
C SER A 197 6.99 -30.71 6.43
N MET A 198 5.69 -30.64 6.19
CA MET A 198 4.86 -31.81 5.94
C MET A 198 5.08 -32.31 4.51
N ILE A 199 5.11 -31.40 3.54
CA ILE A 199 5.27 -31.69 2.11
C ILE A 199 6.70 -32.18 1.78
N SER A 200 7.73 -31.54 2.36
CA SER A 200 9.14 -31.78 2.01
C SER A 200 9.77 -33.06 2.56
N ARG A 201 8.99 -33.97 3.17
CA ARG A 201 9.52 -35.27 3.68
C ARG A 201 10.14 -36.13 2.57
N CYS A 202 9.62 -36.02 1.35
CA CYS A 202 10.05 -36.79 0.18
C CYS A 202 11.09 -36.06 -0.70
N THR A 203 11.73 -34.99 -0.22
CA THR A 203 12.66 -34.19 -1.04
C THR A 203 13.82 -35.00 -1.63
N LEU A 204 14.19 -34.70 -2.88
CA LEU A 204 15.33 -35.31 -3.57
C LEU A 204 16.68 -34.78 -3.04
N LEU A 205 16.72 -33.51 -2.63
CA LEU A 205 17.93 -32.83 -2.17
C LEU A 205 18.21 -33.12 -0.69
N LYS A 206 18.71 -34.33 -0.43
CA LYS A 206 19.09 -34.76 0.92
C LYS A 206 20.57 -34.52 1.20
N ILE A 207 20.89 -34.18 2.45
CA ILE A 207 22.26 -34.18 2.96
C ILE A 207 22.52 -35.57 3.55
N VAL A 208 23.59 -36.21 3.09
CA VAL A 208 24.02 -37.54 3.50
C VAL A 208 25.21 -37.42 4.44
N LYS A 209 25.16 -38.17 5.53
CA LYS A 209 26.17 -38.19 6.59
C LYS A 209 26.31 -39.62 7.13
N PRO A 210 27.10 -40.48 6.47
CA PRO A 210 27.26 -41.89 6.87
C PRO A 210 27.75 -42.01 8.32
N ARG A 211 27.09 -42.81 9.16
CA ARG A 211 27.43 -42.90 10.60
C ARG A 211 28.81 -43.52 10.83
N SER A 212 29.23 -44.46 10.00
CA SER A 212 30.51 -45.17 10.09
C SER A 212 31.72 -44.25 10.22
N LYS A 213 31.68 -43.06 9.61
CA LYS A 213 32.77 -42.08 9.61
C LYS A 213 32.62 -40.97 10.67
N CYS A 214 31.52 -40.93 11.41
CA CYS A 214 31.19 -39.85 12.35
C CYS A 214 31.65 -40.09 13.80
N GLY A 215 31.56 -41.32 14.32
CA GLY A 215 31.76 -41.60 15.75
C GLY A 215 30.87 -40.73 16.65
N ASN A 216 31.34 -40.34 17.84
CA ASN A 216 30.62 -39.49 18.81
C ASN A 216 30.58 -37.98 18.46
N CYS A 217 30.84 -37.62 17.20
CA CYS A 217 30.88 -36.22 16.77
C CYS A 217 29.47 -35.60 16.67
N ARG A 218 29.23 -34.51 17.43
CA ARG A 218 27.97 -33.75 17.42
C ARG A 218 28.05 -32.42 16.66
N LEU A 219 29.09 -32.22 15.84
CA LEU A 219 29.37 -30.93 15.22
C LEU A 219 28.29 -30.47 14.23
N CYS A 220 27.74 -31.41 13.44
CA CYS A 220 26.65 -31.10 12.50
C CYS A 220 25.38 -30.63 13.22
N THR A 221 25.05 -31.26 14.35
CA THR A 221 23.91 -30.87 15.21
C THR A 221 24.15 -29.51 15.86
N ALA A 222 25.34 -29.30 16.41
CA ALA A 222 25.70 -28.02 17.05
C ALA A 222 25.70 -26.82 16.07
N LYS A 223 25.98 -27.07 14.78
CA LYS A 223 25.97 -26.03 13.73
C LYS A 223 24.66 -25.96 12.93
N CYS A 224 23.68 -26.81 13.21
CA CYS A 224 22.43 -26.83 12.48
C CYS A 224 21.61 -25.57 12.80
N THR A 225 21.35 -24.73 11.79
CA THR A 225 20.59 -23.47 11.96
C THR A 225 19.14 -23.70 12.37
N MET A 226 18.61 -24.90 12.11
CA MET A 226 17.25 -25.31 12.49
C MET A 226 17.22 -26.15 13.78
N GLY A 227 18.38 -26.42 14.40
CA GLY A 227 18.47 -27.20 15.63
C GLY A 227 18.08 -28.67 15.48
N ILE A 228 18.25 -29.26 14.29
CA ILE A 228 17.93 -30.66 14.01
C ILE A 228 18.98 -31.56 14.66
N ASP A 229 18.53 -32.58 15.38
CA ASP A 229 19.43 -33.65 15.81
C ASP A 229 19.81 -34.53 14.61
N LEU A 230 21.11 -34.54 14.32
CA LEU A 230 21.74 -35.24 13.21
C LEU A 230 22.67 -36.34 13.72
N THR A 231 22.74 -36.57 15.03
CA THR A 231 23.60 -37.61 15.60
C THR A 231 23.10 -39.00 15.21
N GLU A 232 21.79 -39.18 15.23
CA GLU A 232 21.12 -40.45 14.95
C GLU A 232 20.68 -40.64 13.50
N LYS A 233 20.78 -39.59 12.69
CA LYS A 233 20.32 -39.60 11.31
C LYS A 233 21.49 -39.74 10.34
N GLU A 234 21.41 -40.72 9.45
CA GLU A 234 22.36 -40.87 8.33
C GLU A 234 22.05 -39.93 7.16
N GLN A 235 20.81 -39.47 7.07
CA GLN A 235 20.35 -38.53 6.06
C GLN A 235 19.31 -37.56 6.64
N THR A 236 19.21 -36.36 6.09
CA THR A 236 18.25 -35.32 6.54
C THR A 236 16.82 -35.57 6.04
N ALA A 237 16.28 -36.78 6.21
CA ALA A 237 14.97 -37.18 5.67
C ALA A 237 13.74 -36.62 6.43
N GLY A 238 13.93 -35.72 7.40
CA GLY A 238 12.82 -35.01 8.04
C GLY A 238 12.65 -33.65 7.39
N GLY A 239 11.45 -33.30 6.93
CA GLY A 239 11.12 -32.02 6.29
C GLY A 239 11.41 -30.74 7.11
N GLU A 240 12.07 -30.86 8.25
CA GLU A 240 12.67 -29.77 9.01
C GLU A 240 13.91 -29.17 8.33
N CYS A 241 14.60 -29.94 7.49
CA CYS A 241 15.83 -29.49 6.86
C CYS A 241 15.55 -28.44 5.77
N ILE A 242 16.06 -27.22 5.96
CA ILE A 242 16.00 -26.14 4.97
C ILE A 242 17.13 -26.20 3.92
N GLY A 243 17.95 -27.26 3.93
CA GLY A 243 19.02 -27.43 2.97
C GLY A 243 20.14 -26.37 3.01
N CYS A 244 20.32 -25.61 4.09
CA CYS A 244 21.26 -24.46 4.10
C CYS A 244 22.76 -24.81 3.99
N GLY A 245 23.14 -26.09 4.02
CA GLY A 245 24.52 -26.55 3.85
C GLY A 245 25.51 -26.18 4.97
N VAL A 246 25.08 -25.50 6.05
CA VAL A 246 25.97 -25.06 7.14
C VAL A 246 26.65 -26.25 7.85
N CYS A 247 25.95 -27.37 7.98
CA CYS A 247 26.51 -28.60 8.56
C CYS A 247 27.59 -29.26 7.67
N ILE A 248 27.50 -29.11 6.34
CA ILE A 248 28.49 -29.62 5.37
C ILE A 248 29.79 -28.84 5.53
N ASN A 249 29.73 -27.50 5.40
CA ASN A 249 30.90 -26.63 5.54
C ASN A 249 31.50 -26.67 6.94
N GLY A 250 30.67 -26.96 7.94
CA GLY A 250 31.08 -27.09 9.32
C GLY A 250 31.80 -28.40 9.65
N CYS A 251 31.77 -29.41 8.77
CA CYS A 251 32.27 -30.75 9.04
C CYS A 251 33.79 -30.86 8.81
N LEU A 252 34.56 -31.02 9.89
CA LEU A 252 36.02 -31.16 9.80
C LEU A 252 36.49 -32.45 9.10
N LYS A 253 35.66 -33.50 9.14
CA LYS A 253 35.95 -34.80 8.51
C LYS A 253 35.48 -34.88 7.05
N ASN A 254 34.88 -33.81 6.50
CA ASN A 254 34.23 -33.79 5.18
C ASN A 254 33.25 -34.97 4.95
N ASN A 255 32.64 -35.50 6.03
CA ASN A 255 31.76 -36.67 5.93
C ASN A 255 30.32 -36.28 5.55
N ALA A 256 29.88 -35.09 5.96
CA ALA A 256 28.59 -34.55 5.56
C ALA A 256 28.71 -33.96 4.16
N HIS A 257 27.88 -34.42 3.22
CA HIS A 257 27.88 -33.96 1.84
C HIS A 257 26.45 -34.02 1.25
N TRP A 258 26.24 -33.33 0.15
CA TRP A 258 24.99 -33.44 -0.61
C TRP A 258 24.90 -34.80 -1.31
N LYS A 259 23.71 -35.40 -1.37
CA LYS A 259 23.47 -36.64 -2.10
C LYS A 259 23.90 -36.53 -3.57
N TYR A 260 23.59 -35.40 -4.21
CA TYR A 260 24.00 -35.07 -5.57
C TYR A 260 24.98 -33.89 -5.57
N ARG A 261 26.04 -33.97 -6.39
CA ARG A 261 27.11 -32.94 -6.45
C ARG A 261 26.57 -31.54 -6.77
N TYR A 262 25.56 -31.45 -7.63
CA TYR A 262 24.95 -30.19 -8.08
C TYR A 262 23.69 -29.78 -7.29
N SER A 263 23.45 -30.37 -6.11
CA SER A 263 22.21 -30.13 -5.33
C SER A 263 21.89 -28.65 -5.11
N VAL A 264 22.90 -27.82 -4.81
CA VAL A 264 22.70 -26.37 -4.60
C VAL A 264 22.24 -25.68 -5.89
N TRP A 265 22.86 -26.00 -7.02
CA TRP A 265 22.51 -25.42 -8.32
C TRP A 265 21.16 -25.90 -8.83
N ILE A 266 20.81 -27.17 -8.59
CA ILE A 266 19.46 -27.69 -8.84
C ILE A 266 18.45 -26.94 -7.97
N GLY A 267 18.75 -26.75 -6.68
CA GLY A 267 17.92 -25.97 -5.76
C GLY A 267 17.67 -24.54 -6.25
N VAL A 268 18.73 -23.85 -6.66
CA VAL A 268 18.67 -22.49 -7.22
C VAL A 268 17.88 -22.49 -8.53
N GLY A 269 18.21 -23.37 -9.47
CA GLY A 269 17.57 -23.45 -10.78
C GLY A 269 16.07 -23.72 -10.70
N VAL A 270 15.65 -24.69 -9.89
CA VAL A 270 14.23 -24.99 -9.66
C VAL A 270 13.53 -23.79 -9.01
N THR A 271 14.15 -23.15 -8.02
CA THR A 271 13.53 -21.98 -7.37
C THR A 271 13.37 -20.82 -8.35
N CYS A 272 14.40 -20.50 -9.14
CA CYS A 272 14.35 -19.46 -10.16
C CYS A 272 13.31 -19.78 -11.25
N LEU A 273 13.25 -21.04 -11.70
CA LEU A 273 12.24 -21.49 -12.66
C LEU A 273 10.83 -21.35 -12.08
N THR A 274 10.64 -21.64 -10.80
CA THR A 274 9.33 -21.50 -10.13
C THR A 274 8.93 -20.04 -10.03
N ILE A 275 9.87 -19.15 -9.70
CA ILE A 275 9.64 -17.71 -9.70
C ILE A 275 9.30 -17.24 -11.12
N ALA A 276 10.11 -17.60 -12.12
CA ALA A 276 9.86 -17.23 -13.52
C ALA A 276 8.51 -17.77 -14.03
N ALA A 277 8.17 -19.02 -13.72
CA ALA A 277 6.89 -19.63 -14.07
C ALA A 277 5.73 -18.93 -13.36
N SER A 278 5.88 -18.56 -12.09
CA SER A 278 4.85 -17.77 -11.41
C SER A 278 4.63 -16.41 -12.07
N GLN A 279 5.70 -15.68 -12.40
CA GLN A 279 5.61 -14.40 -13.12
C GLN A 279 5.06 -14.58 -14.53
N PHE A 280 5.41 -15.67 -15.21
CA PHE A 280 4.90 -16.00 -16.53
C PHE A 280 3.42 -16.33 -16.49
N LEU A 281 2.95 -17.15 -15.54
CA LEU A 281 1.52 -17.47 -15.40
C LEU A 281 0.70 -16.22 -15.06
N ILE A 282 1.27 -15.33 -14.23
CA ILE A 282 0.68 -14.01 -13.97
C ILE A 282 0.62 -13.16 -15.27
N ARG A 283 1.65 -13.25 -16.13
CA ARG A 283 1.77 -12.46 -17.37
C ARG A 283 1.03 -13.06 -18.57
N SER A 284 0.91 -14.38 -18.67
CA SER A 284 0.33 -15.09 -19.81
C SER A 284 -1.18 -14.95 -19.87
N GLU A 285 -1.85 -14.75 -18.73
CA GLU A 285 -3.26 -14.36 -18.71
C GLU A 285 -3.49 -12.87 -19.00
N SER A 286 -2.45 -12.03 -18.89
CA SER A 286 -2.43 -10.66 -19.44
C SER A 286 -1.98 -10.61 -20.92
N GLY A 287 -1.72 -11.78 -21.54
CA GLY A 287 -1.10 -11.91 -22.86
C GLY A 287 -1.98 -12.54 -23.94
N SER A 288 -3.25 -12.83 -23.64
CA SER A 288 -4.21 -13.43 -24.58
C SER A 288 -5.35 -12.49 -24.99
N VAL A 289 -5.06 -11.22 -25.25
CA VAL A 289 -5.87 -10.37 -26.15
C VAL A 289 -4.90 -9.62 -27.06
N GLY A 290 -4.60 -10.22 -28.22
CA GLY A 290 -3.69 -9.62 -29.21
C GLY A 290 -3.32 -10.53 -30.38
N LYS A 291 -4.25 -10.67 -31.35
CA LYS A 291 -4.12 -11.25 -32.72
C LYS A 291 -4.04 -12.80 -32.75
N THR A 292 -4.89 -13.52 -33.47
CA THR A 292 -5.32 -13.35 -34.89
C THR A 292 -6.75 -13.80 -35.15
N ALA A 293 -7.34 -13.22 -36.20
CA ALA A 293 -8.62 -13.57 -36.82
C ALA A 293 -8.67 -15.05 -37.27
N GLY A 294 -9.84 -15.67 -37.09
CA GLY A 294 -10.16 -17.01 -37.58
C GLY A 294 -10.73 -17.89 -36.47
N ASP A 295 -11.94 -17.57 -36.02
CA ASP A 295 -13.02 -18.53 -35.70
C ASP A 295 -14.17 -17.74 -35.06
N ALA A 296 -15.00 -17.18 -35.95
CA ALA A 296 -16.35 -16.79 -35.58
C ALA A 296 -17.20 -18.06 -35.43
N ALA A 297 -18.15 -17.98 -34.49
CA ALA A 297 -19.19 -18.95 -34.19
C ALA A 297 -18.74 -20.16 -33.36
N ILE A 298 -18.91 -20.08 -32.04
CA ILE A 298 -20.05 -20.70 -31.35
C ILE A 298 -19.95 -20.37 -29.84
N ASN A 299 -21.07 -19.86 -29.31
CA ASN A 299 -21.43 -19.63 -27.90
C ASN A 299 -20.93 -18.35 -27.21
N THR A 300 -21.54 -17.24 -27.64
CA THR A 300 -22.16 -16.26 -26.73
C THR A 300 -23.06 -16.97 -25.70
N ALA A 301 -23.12 -16.40 -24.49
CA ALA A 301 -23.98 -16.71 -23.35
C ALA A 301 -23.44 -17.74 -22.34
N GLU A 302 -22.63 -17.25 -21.40
CA GLU A 302 -22.84 -17.54 -19.97
C GLU A 302 -22.34 -16.35 -19.15
N GLN A 303 -23.23 -15.78 -18.34
CA GLN A 303 -23.07 -14.50 -17.68
C GLN A 303 -22.06 -14.56 -16.52
N ASN A 304 -21.10 -13.64 -16.51
CA ASN A 304 -20.28 -13.31 -15.34
C ASN A 304 -21.08 -12.40 -14.40
N LEU A 305 -21.70 -12.98 -13.37
CA LEU A 305 -22.18 -12.22 -12.21
C LEU A 305 -21.03 -12.03 -11.21
N ASP A 306 -20.09 -11.11 -11.46
CA ASP A 306 -19.38 -10.29 -10.43
C ASP A 306 -18.31 -9.32 -11.00
N SER A 307 -18.34 -8.96 -12.30
CA SER A 307 -17.47 -7.90 -12.84
C SER A 307 -18.18 -6.56 -12.78
N ARG A 308 -17.59 -5.56 -12.11
CA ARG A 308 -18.14 -4.20 -11.97
C ARG A 308 -18.32 -3.48 -13.32
N PHE A 309 -17.57 -3.89 -14.34
CA PHE A 309 -17.65 -3.38 -15.70
C PHE A 309 -17.62 -4.57 -16.68
N GLN A 310 -18.47 -4.49 -17.70
CA GLN A 310 -18.46 -5.35 -18.89
C GLN A 310 -17.21 -5.04 -19.72
N ASP A 311 -16.67 -6.06 -20.36
CA ASP A 311 -15.51 -5.89 -21.25
C ASP A 311 -15.94 -5.19 -22.54
N GLY A 312 -15.22 -4.14 -22.91
CA GLY A 312 -15.57 -3.30 -24.04
C GLY A 312 -14.75 -2.02 -24.13
N ALA A 313 -14.95 -1.27 -25.20
CA ALA A 313 -14.47 0.10 -25.30
C ALA A 313 -15.69 1.02 -25.20
N TYR A 314 -15.70 1.89 -24.21
CA TYR A 314 -16.81 2.77 -23.88
C TYR A 314 -16.35 4.21 -24.01
N SER A 315 -17.18 5.07 -24.59
CA SER A 315 -16.83 6.47 -24.81
C SER A 315 -17.78 7.35 -24.01
N GLY A 316 -17.21 8.29 -23.27
CA GLY A 316 -17.95 9.20 -22.42
C GLY A 316 -17.44 10.62 -22.62
N SER A 317 -18.36 11.57 -22.50
CA SER A 317 -18.06 12.99 -22.62
C SER A 317 -18.28 13.68 -21.29
N GLY A 318 -17.49 14.73 -21.04
CA GLY A 318 -17.59 15.60 -19.86
C GLY A 318 -17.16 17.02 -20.20
N GLU A 319 -17.58 17.98 -19.38
CA GLU A 319 -17.31 19.40 -19.66
C GLU A 319 -15.95 19.85 -19.10
N GLY A 320 -15.08 20.31 -20.00
CA GLY A 320 -13.75 20.85 -19.69
C GLY A 320 -13.77 22.34 -19.41
N TYR A 321 -12.59 22.98 -19.43
CA TYR A 321 -12.47 24.42 -19.18
C TYR A 321 -13.03 25.30 -20.32
N ARG A 322 -12.90 24.86 -21.58
CA ARG A 322 -13.37 25.61 -22.77
C ARG A 322 -14.37 24.89 -23.66
N GLY A 323 -14.67 23.63 -23.36
CA GLY A 323 -15.63 22.83 -24.12
C GLY A 323 -15.57 21.36 -23.76
N THR A 324 -16.32 20.56 -24.50
CA THR A 324 -16.51 19.14 -24.21
C THR A 324 -15.21 18.35 -24.45
N VAL A 325 -14.91 17.41 -23.55
CA VAL A 325 -13.82 16.43 -23.70
C VAL A 325 -14.42 15.03 -23.73
N THR A 326 -14.03 14.24 -24.73
CA THR A 326 -14.49 12.86 -24.92
C THR A 326 -13.35 11.88 -24.64
N VAL A 327 -13.58 10.91 -23.76
CA VAL A 327 -12.61 9.90 -23.33
C VAL A 327 -13.13 8.50 -23.67
N SER A 328 -12.30 7.75 -24.39
CA SER A 328 -12.45 6.31 -24.58
C SER A 328 -11.82 5.56 -23.41
N VAL A 329 -12.61 4.71 -22.77
CA VAL A 329 -12.19 3.82 -21.70
C VAL A 329 -12.20 2.39 -22.24
N LYS A 330 -11.04 1.75 -22.22
CA LYS A 330 -10.91 0.34 -22.56
C LYS A 330 -10.99 -0.50 -21.30
N VAL A 331 -11.98 -1.38 -21.24
CA VAL A 331 -12.18 -2.34 -20.16
C VAL A 331 -11.88 -3.73 -20.71
N GLU A 332 -10.94 -4.43 -20.09
CA GLU A 332 -10.64 -5.84 -20.37
C GLU A 332 -10.59 -6.59 -19.03
N GLN A 333 -11.24 -7.76 -18.98
CA GLN A 333 -11.38 -8.60 -17.78
C GLN A 333 -11.97 -7.83 -16.57
N GLY A 334 -12.93 -6.93 -16.81
CA GLY A 334 -13.57 -6.09 -15.79
C GLY A 334 -12.67 -5.00 -15.20
N THR A 335 -11.53 -4.71 -15.83
CA THR A 335 -10.56 -3.69 -15.38
C THR A 335 -10.25 -2.66 -16.47
N ILE A 336 -10.04 -1.41 -16.06
CA ILE A 336 -9.66 -0.30 -16.92
C ILE A 336 -8.21 -0.49 -17.37
N THR A 337 -8.01 -0.85 -18.63
CA THR A 337 -6.70 -1.13 -19.24
C THR A 337 -6.17 0.03 -20.06
N GLY A 338 -7.03 0.96 -20.48
CA GLY A 338 -6.62 2.13 -21.27
C GLY A 338 -7.60 3.28 -21.18
N LEU A 339 -7.06 4.49 -21.23
CA LEU A 339 -7.79 5.76 -21.29
C LEU A 339 -7.18 6.60 -22.41
N THR A 340 -7.99 6.97 -23.39
CA THR A 340 -7.54 7.82 -24.51
C THR A 340 -8.55 8.93 -24.76
N ILE A 341 -8.05 10.14 -24.96
CA ILE A 341 -8.89 11.28 -25.35
C ILE A 341 -9.16 11.14 -26.86
N GLU A 342 -10.43 11.05 -27.24
CA GLU A 342 -10.88 10.91 -28.64
C GLU A 342 -11.11 12.28 -29.27
N ASN A 343 -11.73 13.19 -28.54
CA ASN A 343 -11.97 14.57 -28.93
C ASN A 343 -11.78 15.50 -27.73
N ALA A 344 -11.29 16.71 -27.98
CA ALA A 344 -11.14 17.73 -26.95
C ALA A 344 -11.35 19.12 -27.57
N GLU A 345 -12.43 19.77 -27.15
CA GLU A 345 -12.70 21.19 -27.45
C GLU A 345 -12.10 22.11 -26.36
N ASP A 346 -11.46 21.51 -25.36
CA ASP A 346 -10.81 22.19 -24.24
C ASP A 346 -9.43 22.78 -24.61
N ASP A 347 -8.89 23.63 -23.74
CA ASP A 347 -7.54 24.17 -23.89
C ASP A 347 -6.49 23.07 -23.66
N GLN A 348 -5.70 22.80 -24.71
CA GLN A 348 -4.74 21.71 -24.73
C GLN A 348 -3.69 21.79 -23.61
N THR A 349 -3.32 23.00 -23.17
CA THR A 349 -2.29 23.21 -22.15
C THR A 349 -2.75 22.70 -20.78
N TYR A 350 -4.00 23.00 -20.43
CA TYR A 350 -4.61 22.55 -19.18
C TYR A 350 -5.00 21.08 -19.24
N LEU A 351 -5.47 20.62 -20.40
CA LEU A 351 -5.82 19.23 -20.63
C LEU A 351 -4.62 18.30 -20.51
N ASP A 352 -3.48 18.64 -21.10
CA ASP A 352 -2.26 17.82 -21.01
C ASP A 352 -1.71 17.76 -19.58
N ARG A 353 -1.85 18.87 -18.84
CA ARG A 353 -1.48 18.95 -17.41
C ARG A 353 -2.38 18.05 -16.54
N ALA A 354 -3.69 18.02 -16.82
CA ALA A 354 -4.64 17.17 -16.10
C ALA A 354 -4.49 15.69 -16.47
N LYS A 355 -4.35 15.39 -17.77
CA LYS A 355 -4.34 14.03 -18.34
C LYS A 355 -3.40 13.07 -17.63
N SER A 356 -2.15 13.46 -17.43
CA SER A 356 -1.13 12.56 -16.86
C SER A 356 -1.41 12.17 -15.40
N GLY A 357 -1.89 13.11 -14.58
CA GLY A 357 -2.24 12.86 -13.19
C GLY A 357 -3.51 12.04 -13.06
N ILE A 358 -4.58 12.50 -13.73
CA ILE A 358 -5.91 11.91 -13.64
C ILE A 358 -5.93 10.48 -14.19
N PHE A 359 -5.40 10.25 -15.40
CA PHE A 359 -5.42 8.91 -15.98
C PHE A 359 -4.58 7.93 -15.17
N SER A 360 -3.46 8.39 -14.59
CA SER A 360 -2.65 7.53 -13.72
C SER A 360 -3.39 7.17 -12.43
N GLU A 361 -4.15 8.09 -11.84
CA GLU A 361 -4.96 7.80 -10.66
C GLU A 361 -6.14 6.88 -10.96
N ILE A 362 -6.86 7.10 -12.07
CA ILE A 362 -7.97 6.24 -12.50
C ILE A 362 -7.47 4.81 -12.73
N MET A 363 -6.36 4.65 -13.45
CA MET A 363 -5.78 3.32 -13.70
C MET A 363 -5.31 2.65 -12.41
N LYS A 364 -4.90 3.41 -11.39
CA LYS A 364 -4.43 2.89 -10.10
C LYS A 364 -5.59 2.52 -9.16
N LYS A 365 -6.64 3.35 -9.11
CA LYS A 365 -7.82 3.13 -8.26
C LYS A 365 -8.85 2.20 -8.90
N GLN A 366 -8.79 2.02 -10.23
CA GLN A 366 -9.81 1.29 -11.01
C GLN A 366 -11.22 1.87 -10.78
N SER A 367 -11.28 3.17 -10.58
CA SER A 367 -12.50 3.96 -10.42
C SER A 367 -12.18 5.39 -10.85
N ALA A 368 -13.19 6.11 -11.37
CA ALA A 368 -13.13 7.54 -11.60
C ALA A 368 -13.80 8.34 -10.45
N GLU A 369 -14.13 7.68 -9.34
CA GLU A 369 -14.66 8.30 -8.13
C GLU A 369 -13.54 8.70 -7.17
N GLU A 370 -13.76 9.76 -6.39
CA GLU A 370 -12.83 10.27 -5.37
C GLU A 370 -11.42 10.57 -5.91
N ILE A 371 -11.31 11.09 -7.13
CA ILE A 371 -10.03 11.50 -7.72
C ILE A 371 -9.80 12.98 -7.51
N ASP A 372 -8.61 13.31 -7.00
CA ASP A 372 -8.24 14.69 -6.76
C ASP A 372 -7.93 15.40 -8.08
N THR A 373 -8.52 16.58 -8.29
CA THR A 373 -8.21 17.41 -9.46
C THR A 373 -6.78 17.92 -9.42
N VAL A 374 -6.15 18.10 -10.58
CA VAL A 374 -4.78 18.62 -10.65
C VAL A 374 -4.76 20.13 -10.44
N SER A 375 -3.94 20.62 -9.50
CA SER A 375 -3.78 22.05 -9.23
C SER A 375 -3.36 22.84 -10.48
N GLY A 376 -4.13 23.88 -10.81
CA GLY A 376 -3.96 24.70 -12.00
C GLY A 376 -4.59 24.13 -13.28
N ALA A 377 -5.31 23.01 -13.21
CA ALA A 377 -6.07 22.42 -14.32
C ALA A 377 -7.39 21.82 -13.81
N THR A 378 -8.06 22.51 -12.88
CA THR A 378 -9.20 21.98 -12.13
C THR A 378 -10.38 21.64 -13.03
N TYR A 379 -10.80 22.55 -13.92
CA TYR A 379 -11.94 22.33 -14.81
C TYR A 379 -11.66 21.24 -15.87
N SER A 380 -10.48 21.24 -16.50
CA SER A 380 -10.05 20.16 -17.39
C SER A 380 -9.91 18.81 -16.65
N SER A 381 -9.56 18.82 -15.36
CA SER A 381 -9.55 17.61 -14.53
C SER A 381 -10.96 17.11 -14.25
N LYS A 382 -11.91 18.00 -13.93
CA LYS A 382 -13.33 17.67 -13.76
C LYS A 382 -13.90 17.05 -15.05
N GLY A 383 -13.65 17.67 -16.21
CA GLY A 383 -14.09 17.14 -17.51
C GLY A 383 -13.54 15.76 -17.85
N LEU A 384 -12.26 15.49 -17.58
CA LEU A 384 -11.67 14.16 -17.79
C LEU A 384 -12.22 13.10 -16.82
N ILE A 385 -12.46 13.48 -15.56
CA ILE A 385 -13.06 12.60 -14.56
C ILE A 385 -14.50 12.25 -14.97
N GLU A 386 -15.31 13.25 -15.32
CA GLU A 386 -16.70 13.10 -15.75
C GLU A 386 -16.82 12.26 -17.03
N ALA A 387 -16.02 12.57 -18.06
CA ALA A 387 -15.96 11.79 -19.29
C ALA A 387 -15.66 10.31 -19.01
N THR A 388 -14.74 10.04 -18.09
CA THR A 388 -14.39 8.68 -17.71
C THR A 388 -15.49 8.02 -16.87
N GLN A 389 -16.16 8.74 -15.97
CA GLN A 389 -17.30 8.23 -15.21
C GLN A 389 -18.45 7.82 -16.14
N ASN A 390 -18.76 8.65 -17.14
CA ASN A 390 -19.84 8.38 -18.10
C ASN A 390 -19.54 7.14 -18.95
N ALA A 391 -18.31 6.98 -19.42
CA ALA A 391 -17.89 5.76 -20.11
C ALA A 391 -17.94 4.51 -19.20
N LEU A 392 -17.57 4.65 -17.93
CA LEU A 392 -17.62 3.54 -16.97
C LEU A 392 -19.04 3.16 -16.55
N LYS A 393 -20.00 4.10 -16.56
CA LYS A 393 -21.43 3.82 -16.34
C LYS A 393 -21.98 2.93 -17.46
N GLU A 394 -21.65 3.23 -18.71
CA GLU A 394 -22.00 2.39 -19.86
C GLU A 394 -21.36 1.00 -19.74
N ALA A 395 -20.11 0.94 -19.28
CA ALA A 395 -19.43 -0.31 -19.00
C ALA A 395 -20.11 -1.11 -17.87
N ALA A 396 -20.75 -0.48 -16.88
CA ALA A 396 -21.41 -1.17 -15.78
C ALA A 396 -22.77 -1.81 -16.15
N GLY A 397 -23.29 -1.56 -17.37
CA GLY A 397 -24.53 -2.17 -17.87
C GLY A 397 -25.82 -1.43 -17.53
N ASP A 398 -25.74 -0.15 -17.13
CA ASP A 398 -26.91 0.71 -16.99
C ASP A 398 -27.37 1.22 -18.37
N GLU A 399 -28.21 0.44 -19.05
CA GLU A 399 -28.94 0.93 -20.23
C GLU A 399 -30.09 1.85 -19.79
N ASN A 400 -29.86 3.17 -19.86
CA ASN A 400 -30.88 4.10 -20.32
C ASN A 400 -30.24 5.33 -20.97
N THR A 401 -30.20 5.27 -22.31
CA THR A 401 -30.21 6.34 -23.34
C THR A 401 -29.56 7.70 -23.06
N VAL A 402 -28.66 8.04 -23.98
CA VAL A 402 -28.37 9.39 -24.46
C VAL A 402 -29.65 10.24 -24.54
N GLN A 403 -29.77 11.21 -23.64
CA GLN A 403 -30.32 12.53 -23.95
C GLN A 403 -29.51 13.57 -23.18
N GLU A 404 -29.09 14.62 -23.90
CA GLU A 404 -28.57 15.86 -23.32
C GLU A 404 -29.40 16.26 -22.11
N ASN A 405 -28.76 16.37 -20.95
CA ASN A 405 -28.96 17.47 -20.01
C ASN A 405 -27.82 17.47 -18.99
N THR A 406 -27.30 18.67 -18.81
CA THR A 406 -26.29 19.15 -17.87
C THR A 406 -26.46 18.60 -16.44
N ALA A 407 -25.31 18.47 -15.74
CA ALA A 407 -25.12 18.18 -14.31
C ALA A 407 -24.83 16.71 -13.94
N SER A 408 -23.53 16.41 -13.74
CA SER A 408 -23.08 15.23 -13.01
C SER A 408 -23.49 15.29 -11.54
N GLU A 409 -24.01 14.17 -11.06
CA GLU A 409 -24.01 13.85 -9.65
C GLU A 409 -23.83 12.34 -9.41
N SER A 410 -23.12 12.08 -8.32
CA SER A 410 -23.00 10.83 -7.58
C SER A 410 -24.35 10.29 -7.15
N THR A 411 -24.38 9.02 -6.76
CA THR A 411 -25.52 8.37 -6.11
C THR A 411 -25.77 9.00 -4.74
N ASP A 412 -26.43 10.16 -4.73
CA ASP A 412 -27.24 10.65 -3.62
C ASP A 412 -28.69 10.50 -4.06
N THR A 413 -29.55 10.09 -3.13
CA THR A 413 -30.99 10.17 -3.39
C THR A 413 -31.32 11.62 -3.77
N THR A 414 -32.28 11.87 -4.66
CA THR A 414 -32.68 13.23 -5.11
C THR A 414 -33.02 14.17 -3.94
N GLU A 415 -33.23 13.62 -2.74
CA GLU A 415 -33.42 14.34 -1.48
C GLU A 415 -32.09 14.79 -0.83
N GLU A 416 -31.00 14.03 -0.92
CA GLU A 416 -29.68 14.33 -0.33
C GLU A 416 -28.90 15.40 -1.12
N LYS A 417 -28.93 15.36 -2.47
CA LYS A 417 -28.42 16.47 -3.32
C LYS A 417 -29.10 17.78 -2.96
N GLN A 418 -30.42 17.75 -2.94
CA GLN A 418 -31.23 18.93 -2.73
C GLN A 418 -30.98 19.46 -1.33
N ALA A 419 -30.85 18.59 -0.33
CA ALA A 419 -30.45 18.95 1.02
C ALA A 419 -29.03 19.57 1.09
N PHE A 420 -28.04 19.08 0.32
CA PHE A 420 -26.69 19.67 0.28
C PHE A 420 -26.68 21.06 -0.40
N LEU A 421 -27.42 21.21 -1.50
CA LEU A 421 -27.58 22.49 -2.18
C LEU A 421 -28.37 23.49 -1.33
N ASP A 422 -29.37 23.03 -0.59
CA ASP A 422 -30.15 23.86 0.33
C ASP A 422 -29.36 24.21 1.60
N ALA A 423 -28.46 23.33 2.10
CA ALA A 423 -27.62 23.58 3.27
C ALA A 423 -26.56 24.67 3.05
N GLY A 424 -25.98 24.76 1.86
CA GLY A 424 -24.97 25.78 1.55
C GLY A 424 -25.54 27.15 1.19
N ARG A 425 -26.85 27.25 0.95
CA ARG A 425 -27.51 28.50 0.55
C ARG A 425 -27.80 29.37 1.77
N PHE A 426 -27.68 30.68 1.57
CA PHE A 426 -28.08 31.64 2.59
C PHE A 426 -29.60 31.61 2.77
N HIS A 427 -30.04 31.10 3.92
CA HIS A 427 -31.43 31.06 4.34
C HIS A 427 -31.59 31.67 5.73
N ASP A 428 -32.72 32.34 5.97
CA ASP A 428 -33.11 32.92 7.26
C ASP A 428 -32.04 33.84 7.90
N LEU A 429 -31.27 34.57 7.07
CA LEU A 429 -30.23 35.46 7.57
C LEU A 429 -30.82 36.65 8.35
N LYS A 430 -30.20 36.98 9.48
CA LYS A 430 -30.54 38.19 10.23
C LYS A 430 -29.92 39.40 9.53
N ASP A 431 -30.76 40.36 9.16
CA ASP A 431 -30.32 41.65 8.64
C ASP A 431 -29.40 42.35 9.65
N GLY A 432 -28.30 42.92 9.16
CA GLY A 432 -27.30 43.56 10.00
C GLY A 432 -25.88 43.39 9.47
N ILE A 433 -24.93 43.86 10.26
CA ILE A 433 -23.49 43.76 9.98
C ILE A 433 -22.91 42.75 10.98
N CYS A 434 -22.35 41.67 10.46
CA CYS A 434 -21.77 40.60 11.26
C CYS A 434 -20.27 40.46 10.94
N THR A 435 -19.50 39.92 11.88
CA THR A 435 -18.06 39.72 11.71
C THR A 435 -17.69 38.28 12.04
N GLY A 436 -16.81 37.68 11.25
CA GLY A 436 -16.36 36.31 11.43
C GLY A 436 -14.87 36.15 11.15
N THR A 437 -14.27 35.16 11.82
CA THR A 437 -12.84 34.86 11.73
C THR A 437 -12.61 33.38 11.46
N ALA A 438 -11.64 33.03 10.60
CA ALA A 438 -11.27 31.64 10.37
C ALA A 438 -9.79 31.47 9.99
N ASP A 439 -9.27 30.24 10.17
CA ASP A 439 -7.90 29.87 9.81
C ASP A 439 -7.71 29.88 8.28
N ALA A 440 -6.75 30.69 7.80
CA ALA A 440 -6.26 30.65 6.42
C ALA A 440 -4.85 30.03 6.33
N PHE A 441 -4.14 30.19 5.20
CA PHE A 441 -2.90 29.43 4.93
C PHE A 441 -1.76 29.71 5.93
N ARG A 442 -1.58 30.97 6.36
CA ARG A 442 -0.51 31.39 7.30
C ARG A 442 -1.03 31.87 8.67
N GLY A 443 -2.32 32.09 8.80
CA GLY A 443 -2.97 32.60 10.02
C GLY A 443 -4.40 33.05 9.70
N ASP A 444 -5.02 33.73 10.65
CA ASP A 444 -6.45 34.01 10.59
C ASP A 444 -6.78 35.11 9.56
N VAL A 445 -7.96 34.98 8.97
CA VAL A 445 -8.63 36.04 8.19
C VAL A 445 -9.91 36.46 8.90
N GLU A 446 -10.18 37.77 8.90
CA GLU A 446 -11.34 38.38 9.52
C GLU A 446 -12.15 39.12 8.46
N VAL A 447 -13.45 38.81 8.38
CA VAL A 447 -14.38 39.40 7.41
C VAL A 447 -15.56 40.06 8.11
N GLN A 448 -16.11 41.09 7.47
CA GLN A 448 -17.36 41.73 7.81
C GLN A 448 -18.37 41.45 6.71
N VAL A 449 -19.53 40.91 7.08
CA VAL A 449 -20.62 40.56 6.16
C VAL A 449 -21.80 41.48 6.43
N THR A 450 -22.30 42.12 5.38
CA THR A 450 -23.51 42.96 5.44
C THR A 450 -24.67 42.18 4.85
N VAL A 451 -25.74 42.04 5.62
CA VAL A 451 -26.98 41.38 5.24
C VAL A 451 -28.10 42.41 5.20
N GLU A 452 -28.76 42.53 4.05
CA GLU A 452 -29.96 43.35 3.88
C GLU A 452 -31.05 42.55 3.17
N ASN A 453 -32.29 42.61 3.69
CA ASN A 453 -33.42 41.85 3.14
C ASN A 453 -33.13 40.34 3.03
N GLN A 454 -32.47 39.79 4.05
CA GLN A 454 -32.04 38.39 4.16
C GLN A 454 -31.07 37.94 3.03
N LYS A 455 -30.35 38.89 2.42
CA LYS A 455 -29.35 38.63 1.38
C LYS A 455 -28.03 39.27 1.75
N VAL A 456 -26.93 38.58 1.44
CA VAL A 456 -25.58 39.12 1.60
C VAL A 456 -25.35 40.17 0.52
N THR A 457 -25.30 41.43 0.89
CA THR A 457 -25.07 42.57 -0.02
C THR A 457 -23.60 42.93 -0.12
N ASP A 458 -22.83 42.69 0.94
CA ASP A 458 -21.40 42.96 0.95
C ASP A 458 -20.59 42.03 1.85
N ILE A 459 -19.34 41.77 1.46
CA ILE A 459 -18.34 41.06 2.25
C ILE A 459 -17.04 41.85 2.15
N SER A 460 -16.65 42.46 3.27
CA SER A 460 -15.45 43.28 3.39
C SER A 460 -14.39 42.54 4.22
N ILE A 461 -13.13 42.55 3.78
CA ILE A 461 -12.02 41.95 4.53
C ILE A 461 -11.49 42.98 5.53
N LEU A 462 -11.53 42.66 6.83
CA LEU A 462 -11.03 43.52 7.90
C LEU A 462 -9.55 43.29 8.16
N SER A 463 -9.13 42.02 8.16
CA SER A 463 -7.72 41.67 8.36
C SER A 463 -7.34 40.32 7.78
N TYR A 464 -6.06 40.14 7.49
CA TYR A 464 -5.50 38.89 6.96
C TYR A 464 -4.07 38.66 7.47
N CYS A 465 -3.68 37.38 7.56
CA CYS A 465 -2.32 36.96 7.90
C CYS A 465 -1.64 36.17 6.76
N ASP A 466 -2.27 36.11 5.58
CA ASP A 466 -1.86 35.27 4.45
C ASP A 466 -0.83 35.95 3.52
N THR A 467 -0.32 35.20 2.55
CA THR A 467 0.57 35.69 1.49
C THR A 467 -0.26 36.51 0.50
N GLU A 468 0.05 37.80 0.38
CA GLU A 468 -0.74 38.78 -0.39
C GLU A 468 -1.03 38.33 -1.83
N GLU A 469 -0.03 37.79 -2.54
CA GLU A 469 -0.16 37.32 -3.92
C GLU A 469 -1.29 36.29 -4.12
N TYR A 470 -1.45 35.34 -3.19
CA TYR A 470 -2.51 34.33 -3.26
C TYR A 470 -3.83 34.85 -2.69
N PHE A 471 -3.74 35.68 -1.64
CA PHE A 471 -4.90 36.20 -0.93
C PHE A 471 -5.70 37.18 -1.78
N PHE A 472 -5.06 38.19 -2.37
CA PHE A 472 -5.75 39.19 -3.21
C PHE A 472 -6.17 38.65 -4.57
N ARG A 473 -5.64 37.49 -4.98
CA ARG A 473 -6.15 36.75 -6.13
C ARG A 473 -7.42 35.97 -5.78
N ALA A 474 -7.47 35.34 -4.59
CA ALA A 474 -8.61 34.55 -4.14
C ALA A 474 -9.80 35.42 -3.71
N ALA A 475 -9.54 36.49 -2.96
CA ALA A 475 -10.55 37.30 -2.30
C ALA A 475 -11.64 37.86 -3.23
N PRO A 476 -11.34 38.59 -4.32
CA PRO A 476 -12.38 39.16 -5.18
C PRO A 476 -13.21 38.06 -5.87
N TYR A 477 -12.58 36.93 -6.22
CA TYR A 477 -13.26 35.81 -6.86
C TYR A 477 -14.28 35.15 -5.93
N VAL A 478 -13.86 34.71 -4.73
CA VAL A 478 -14.77 34.01 -3.82
C VAL A 478 -15.83 34.93 -3.23
N ILE A 479 -15.48 36.20 -2.95
CA ILE A 479 -16.46 37.20 -2.48
C ILE A 479 -17.51 37.47 -3.56
N GLY A 480 -17.09 37.62 -4.81
CA GLY A 480 -17.99 37.81 -5.95
C GLY A 480 -18.97 36.64 -6.10
N GLN A 481 -18.47 35.41 -6.06
CA GLN A 481 -19.29 34.20 -6.20
C GLN A 481 -20.26 34.02 -5.04
N MET A 482 -19.84 34.24 -3.78
CA MET A 482 -20.76 34.17 -2.63
C MET A 482 -21.89 35.20 -2.74
N LYS A 483 -21.59 36.41 -3.23
CA LYS A 483 -22.60 37.46 -3.44
C LYS A 483 -23.53 37.14 -4.61
N GLU A 484 -23.03 36.55 -5.68
CA GLU A 484 -23.81 36.21 -6.87
C GLU A 484 -24.72 35.00 -6.63
N GLU A 485 -24.17 33.91 -6.08
CA GLU A 485 -24.88 32.66 -5.86
C GLU A 485 -25.69 32.66 -4.56
N GLN A 486 -25.43 33.62 -3.65
CA GLN A 486 -26.01 33.68 -2.30
C GLN A 486 -25.84 32.35 -1.56
N SER A 487 -24.60 31.83 -1.58
CA SER A 487 -24.26 30.49 -1.11
C SER A 487 -22.80 30.41 -0.68
N LEU A 488 -22.51 29.52 0.28
CA LEU A 488 -21.15 29.11 0.66
C LEU A 488 -20.63 27.96 -0.23
N ASN A 489 -21.49 27.30 -1.00
CA ASN A 489 -21.14 26.20 -1.91
C ASN A 489 -20.48 26.70 -3.20
N ILE A 490 -19.48 27.56 -3.07
CA ILE A 490 -18.72 28.13 -4.19
C ILE A 490 -17.38 27.41 -4.36
N ASP A 491 -16.87 27.36 -5.59
CA ASP A 491 -15.57 26.76 -5.88
C ASP A 491 -14.42 27.65 -5.36
N ALA A 492 -13.42 27.02 -4.74
CA ALA A 492 -12.17 27.70 -4.37
C ALA A 492 -11.30 28.00 -5.60
N LEU A 493 -10.57 29.13 -5.59
CA LEU A 493 -9.73 29.52 -6.71
C LEU A 493 -8.50 28.61 -6.85
N SER A 494 -8.24 28.12 -8.07
CA SER A 494 -7.11 27.22 -8.35
C SER A 494 -5.77 27.92 -8.14
N GLY A 495 -4.92 27.33 -7.27
CA GLY A 495 -3.63 27.91 -6.86
C GLY A 495 -3.69 28.78 -5.60
N ALA A 496 -4.87 29.12 -5.10
CA ALA A 496 -5.09 29.88 -3.87
C ALA A 496 -6.10 29.20 -2.93
N THR A 497 -6.16 27.86 -2.97
CA THR A 497 -7.20 27.05 -2.31
C THR A 497 -7.30 27.27 -0.80
N TYR A 498 -6.17 27.41 -0.09
CA TYR A 498 -6.18 27.65 1.36
C TYR A 498 -6.71 29.04 1.71
N SER A 499 -6.35 30.06 0.92
CA SER A 499 -6.82 31.43 1.10
C SER A 499 -8.31 31.56 0.75
N SER A 500 -8.76 30.92 -0.34
CA SER A 500 -10.18 30.83 -0.70
C SER A 500 -11.02 30.18 0.41
N ASN A 501 -10.58 29.02 0.91
CA ASN A 501 -11.31 28.33 1.99
C ASN A 501 -11.32 29.15 3.28
N GLY A 502 -10.23 29.85 3.62
CA GLY A 502 -10.19 30.73 4.80
C GLY A 502 -11.25 31.82 4.75
N ILE A 503 -11.44 32.45 3.59
CA ILE A 503 -12.46 33.50 3.41
C ILE A 503 -13.88 32.91 3.48
N ILE A 504 -14.13 31.75 2.84
CA ILE A 504 -15.42 31.06 2.89
C ILE A 504 -15.79 30.68 4.34
N HIS A 505 -14.85 30.12 5.09
CA HIS A 505 -15.04 29.75 6.49
C HIS A 505 -15.24 30.97 7.39
N ALA A 506 -14.54 32.09 7.15
CA ALA A 506 -14.74 33.32 7.91
C ALA A 506 -16.13 33.92 7.66
N THR A 507 -16.63 33.87 6.41
CA THR A 507 -18.00 34.29 6.06
C THR A 507 -19.04 33.39 6.73
N ALA A 508 -18.83 32.07 6.74
CA ALA A 508 -19.72 31.13 7.42
C ALA A 508 -19.81 31.43 8.93
N ASN A 509 -18.66 31.66 9.58
CA ASN A 509 -18.59 32.03 10.98
C ASN A 509 -19.28 33.38 11.27
N ALA A 510 -19.21 34.34 10.33
CA ALA A 510 -19.90 35.63 10.46
C ALA A 510 -21.43 35.48 10.41
N LEU A 511 -21.92 34.52 9.62
CA LEU A 511 -23.35 34.26 9.42
C LEU A 511 -23.91 33.23 10.42
N GLU A 512 -23.11 32.77 11.39
CA GLU A 512 -23.47 31.72 12.36
C GLU A 512 -23.90 30.39 11.71
N ILE A 513 -23.37 30.07 10.52
CA ILE A 513 -23.70 28.84 9.78
C ILE A 513 -22.85 27.67 10.32
N PRO A 514 -23.44 26.55 10.75
CA PRO A 514 -22.73 25.37 11.27
C PRO A 514 -21.70 24.78 10.28
N GLU A 515 -20.55 24.33 10.78
CA GLU A 515 -19.43 23.81 9.97
C GLU A 515 -19.78 22.51 9.20
N ASP A 516 -20.82 21.79 9.63
CA ASP A 516 -21.39 20.62 8.98
C ASP A 516 -22.28 20.95 7.76
N GLU A 517 -22.72 22.20 7.57
CA GLU A 517 -23.64 22.61 6.50
C GLU A 517 -22.93 23.05 5.20
N TYR A 518 -21.61 23.29 5.21
CA TYR A 518 -20.81 23.64 4.00
C TYR A 518 -19.54 22.74 3.81
N ALA A 519 -19.56 21.59 4.47
CA ALA A 519 -18.68 20.41 4.39
C ALA A 519 -17.27 20.41 5.05
N PRO A 520 -16.92 19.32 5.75
CA PRO A 520 -15.55 18.80 5.82
C PRO A 520 -15.29 17.80 4.67
N ARG A 521 -14.25 18.03 3.84
CA ARG A 521 -13.70 16.96 2.97
C ARG A 521 -12.83 15.97 3.79
N PRO A 522 -12.83 14.66 3.48
CA PRO A 522 -12.02 13.66 4.16
C PRO A 522 -10.52 13.95 4.00
N GLY A 523 -9.76 13.88 5.10
CA GLY A 523 -8.29 14.00 5.09
C GLY A 523 -7.70 15.20 5.81
N ARG A 524 -8.50 15.98 6.55
CA ARG A 524 -8.02 17.13 7.33
C ARG A 524 -8.03 16.79 8.84
N ASP A 525 -6.91 16.27 9.34
CA ASP A 525 -6.65 16.18 10.79
C ASP A 525 -6.27 17.59 11.29
N LEU A 526 -7.29 18.38 11.65
CA LEU A 526 -7.12 19.75 12.18
C LEU A 526 -6.45 19.78 13.57
N ALA A 527 -6.27 18.63 14.23
CA ALA A 527 -5.69 18.57 15.57
C ALA A 527 -4.17 18.82 15.62
N HIS A 528 -3.47 18.90 14.48
CA HIS A 528 -2.02 19.02 14.43
C HIS A 528 -1.50 20.10 13.46
N LYS A 529 -1.87 21.36 13.68
CA LYS A 529 -1.10 22.51 13.17
C LYS A 529 -0.99 23.65 14.19
N GLN A 530 -0.40 23.37 15.35
CA GLN A 530 0.50 24.37 15.95
C GLN A 530 1.89 24.15 15.36
N LYS A 531 2.08 24.57 14.11
CA LYS A 531 3.43 24.93 13.67
C LYS A 531 3.62 26.36 14.16
N GLU A 532 4.68 26.59 14.95
CA GLU A 532 5.20 27.95 15.17
C GLU A 532 5.55 28.52 13.78
N HIS A 533 4.59 29.21 13.18
CA HIS A 533 4.84 30.09 12.06
C HIS A 533 5.58 31.28 12.65
N GLY A 534 6.87 31.42 12.33
CA GLY A 534 7.65 32.59 12.73
C GLY A 534 6.91 33.86 12.31
N HIS A 535 6.94 34.89 13.17
CA HIS A 535 6.30 36.21 12.99
C HIS A 535 5.10 36.23 12.03
N ILE A 536 3.94 35.77 12.52
CA ILE A 536 2.66 36.00 11.83
C ILE A 536 2.39 37.51 11.91
N VAL A 537 2.53 38.22 10.78
CA VAL A 537 2.20 39.64 10.69
C VAL A 537 0.72 39.74 10.31
N LYS A 538 -0.10 40.27 11.23
CA LYS A 538 -1.50 40.58 10.97
C LYS A 538 -1.56 41.91 10.21
N HIS A 539 -2.15 41.91 9.02
CA HIS A 539 -2.39 43.10 8.22
C HIS A 539 -3.85 43.51 8.37
N THR A 540 -4.10 44.78 8.66
CA THR A 540 -5.45 45.36 8.77
C THR A 540 -5.75 46.19 7.53
N ILE A 541 -6.98 46.07 7.03
CA ILE A 541 -7.51 46.89 5.95
C ILE A 541 -8.41 47.95 6.58
N GLU A 542 -8.04 49.22 6.42
CA GLU A 542 -8.72 50.35 7.07
C GLU A 542 -9.87 50.91 6.22
N SER A 543 -9.86 50.66 4.90
CA SER A 543 -10.91 51.12 3.98
C SER A 543 -11.08 50.20 2.78
N GLN A 544 -12.26 50.26 2.15
CA GLN A 544 -12.55 49.54 0.90
C GLN A 544 -11.64 50.00 -0.26
N GLU A 545 -11.27 51.29 -0.28
CA GLU A 545 -10.35 51.85 -1.28
C GLU A 545 -8.95 51.22 -1.17
N GLN A 546 -8.46 51.00 0.06
CA GLN A 546 -7.19 50.31 0.31
C GLN A 546 -7.22 48.85 -0.15
N TYR A 547 -8.36 48.17 0.04
CA TYR A 547 -8.55 46.81 -0.48
C TYR A 547 -8.52 46.78 -2.01
N GLU A 548 -9.25 47.68 -2.66
CA GLU A 548 -9.30 47.75 -4.13
C GLU A 548 -7.95 48.13 -4.75
N GLU A 549 -7.16 48.98 -4.11
CA GLU A 549 -5.79 49.30 -4.53
C GLU A 549 -4.89 48.06 -4.47
N LYS A 550 -4.96 47.29 -3.37
CA LYS A 550 -4.24 46.03 -3.21
C LYS A 550 -4.66 44.99 -4.24
N VAL A 551 -5.95 44.84 -4.52
CA VAL A 551 -6.44 43.91 -5.55
C VAL A 551 -5.87 44.30 -6.92
N LYS A 552 -5.90 45.59 -7.29
CA LYS A 552 -5.33 46.07 -8.55
C LYS A 552 -3.82 45.86 -8.65
N GLU A 553 -3.08 46.11 -7.57
CA GLU A 553 -1.62 45.86 -7.53
C GLU A 553 -1.27 44.42 -7.91
N TYR A 554 -2.03 43.45 -7.39
CA TYR A 554 -1.79 42.03 -7.64
C TYR A 554 -2.46 41.48 -8.90
N GLU A 555 -3.49 42.15 -9.43
CA GLU A 555 -4.04 41.88 -10.77
C GLU A 555 -3.08 42.35 -11.87
N ASP A 556 -2.50 43.54 -11.74
CA ASP A 556 -1.57 44.12 -12.72
C ASP A 556 -0.21 43.40 -12.74
N ALA A 557 0.24 42.85 -11.60
CA ALA A 557 1.50 42.09 -11.52
C ALA A 557 1.46 40.71 -12.23
N GLN A 558 0.27 40.26 -12.66
CA GLN A 558 0.07 38.95 -13.32
C GLN A 558 -0.18 39.06 -14.83
N ASN A 559 -0.39 40.27 -15.37
CA ASN A 559 -0.47 40.57 -16.79
C ASN A 559 0.88 41.07 -17.34
#